data_AF-A0A9E4GEQ1-F1
#
_entry.id   AF-A0A9E4GEQ1-F1
#
_cell.length_a   1.000
_cell.length_b   1.000
_cell.length_c   1.000
_cell.angle_alpha   90.00
_cell.angle_beta   90.00
_cell.angle_gamma   90.00
#
_symmetry.space_group_name_H-M   'P 1'
#
loop_
_entity.id
_entity.type
_entity.pdbx_description
1 polymer ?
#
loop_
_entity_poly.entity_id
_entity_poly.type
_entity_poly.pdbx_seq_one_letter_code
_entity_poly.pdbx_strand_id
1 'polypeptide(L)'
;MPRGKTGIGGLIVAILIGLAACQPPPEEAAPEPQLSPRQACYEACTRTVDASRAACRDELLEQGALDRLMDCNVTADQELAGCRAGCQEQS
;
A
#
# COMPACT_ATOMS: atom_id res chain seq x y z
N MET A 1 53.19 -18.79 45.41
CA MET A 1 52.16 -18.07 46.21
C MET A 1 51.45 -17.07 45.29
N PRO A 2 50.15 -16.78 45.43
CA PRO A 2 49.02 -17.56 44.90
C PRO A 2 48.10 -16.73 43.95
N ARG A 3 47.02 -17.37 43.48
CA ARG A 3 45.76 -16.81 42.91
C ARG A 3 45.87 -16.34 41.45
N GLY A 4 45.33 -17.05 40.47
CA GLY A 4 43.94 -17.50 40.36
C GLY A 4 43.16 -16.48 39.53
N LYS A 5 43.03 -16.71 38.22
CA LYS A 5 42.06 -16.00 37.36
C LYS A 5 41.26 -17.05 36.59
N THR A 6 40.28 -17.58 37.30
CA THR A 6 39.18 -18.38 36.79
C THR A 6 38.36 -17.53 35.81
N GLY A 7 38.27 -18.00 34.57
CA GLY A 7 37.07 -17.96 33.73
C GLY A 7 36.31 -16.64 33.59
N ILE A 8 36.83 -15.73 32.75
CA ILE A 8 36.03 -14.68 32.10
C ILE A 8 35.72 -15.11 30.65
N GLY A 9 35.52 -16.41 30.43
CA GLY A 9 35.16 -16.98 29.12
C GLY A 9 33.67 -17.30 28.98
N GLY A 10 32.93 -17.37 30.08
CA GLY A 10 31.53 -17.83 30.08
C GLY A 10 30.48 -16.74 29.85
N LEU A 11 30.79 -15.48 30.13
CA LEU A 11 29.78 -14.41 30.09
C LEU A 11 29.52 -13.88 28.67
N ILE A 12 30.49 -14.00 27.76
CA ILE A 12 30.38 -13.41 26.42
C ILE A 12 29.51 -14.29 25.49
N VAL A 13 29.47 -15.60 25.72
CA VAL A 13 28.66 -16.52 24.89
C VAL A 13 27.16 -16.41 25.21
N ALA A 14 26.78 -16.06 26.44
CA ALA A 14 25.37 -15.88 26.81
C ALA A 14 24.72 -14.65 26.15
N ILE A 15 25.51 -13.62 25.81
CA ILE A 15 25.00 -12.38 25.21
C ILE A 15 24.73 -12.55 23.71
N LEU A 16 25.50 -13.42 23.02
CA LEU A 16 25.27 -13.68 21.58
C LEU A 16 24.08 -14.62 21.32
N ILE A 17 23.70 -15.47 22.28
CA ILE A 17 22.53 -16.36 22.14
C ILE A 17 21.22 -15.63 22.49
N GLY A 18 21.26 -14.59 23.33
CA GLY A 18 20.09 -13.78 23.68
C GLY A 18 19.57 -12.88 22.55
N LEU A 19 20.39 -12.56 21.55
CA LEU A 19 19.99 -11.74 20.40
C LEU A 19 19.41 -12.54 19.23
N ALA A 20 19.50 -13.87 19.26
CA ALA A 20 18.90 -14.73 18.24
C ALA A 20 17.38 -14.98 18.47
N ALA A 21 16.82 -14.52 19.59
CA ALA A 21 15.42 -14.74 19.96
C ALA A 21 14.49 -13.54 19.66
N CYS A 22 15.00 -12.49 19.02
CA CYS A 22 14.21 -11.33 18.54
C CYS A 22 14.25 -11.24 17.01
N GLN A 23 14.08 -12.36 16.30
CA GLN A 23 13.48 -12.23 14.97
C GLN A 23 11.97 -12.22 15.21
N PRO A 24 11.24 -11.13 14.85
CA PRO A 24 9.80 -11.24 14.76
C PRO A 24 9.52 -12.47 13.88
N PRO A 25 8.52 -13.31 14.23
CA PRO A 25 8.10 -14.36 13.31
C PRO A 25 7.95 -13.69 11.93
N PRO A 26 8.38 -14.34 10.83
CA PRO A 26 8.10 -13.78 9.52
C PRO A 26 6.62 -13.45 9.54
N GLU A 27 6.29 -12.16 9.45
CA GLU A 27 4.91 -11.74 9.25
C GLU A 27 4.49 -12.57 8.06
N GLU A 28 3.67 -13.60 8.31
CA GLU A 28 2.93 -14.29 7.29
C GLU A 28 2.35 -13.14 6.48
N ALA A 29 2.89 -12.95 5.28
CA ALA A 29 2.46 -11.88 4.40
C ALA A 29 0.96 -12.02 4.37
N ALA A 30 0.26 -11.10 5.03
CA ALA A 30 -1.17 -11.22 5.25
C ALA A 30 -1.74 -11.54 3.87
N PRO A 31 -2.49 -12.65 3.70
CA PRO A 31 -2.92 -13.06 2.39
C PRO A 31 -3.53 -11.83 1.73
N GLU A 32 -2.97 -11.44 0.58
CA GLU A 32 -3.44 -10.26 -0.14
C GLU A 32 -4.96 -10.36 -0.17
N PRO A 33 -5.68 -9.29 0.22
CA PRO A 33 -7.12 -9.37 0.38
C PRO A 33 -7.67 -9.98 -0.91
N GLN A 34 -8.25 -11.18 -0.81
CA GLN A 34 -8.84 -11.84 -1.96
C GLN A 34 -10.09 -11.06 -2.32
N LEU A 35 -9.91 -10.03 -3.15
CA LEU A 35 -10.98 -9.21 -3.65
C LEU A 35 -11.88 -10.11 -4.48
N SER A 36 -13.18 -10.02 -4.22
CA SER A 36 -14.14 -10.59 -5.17
C SER A 36 -13.90 -9.98 -6.56
N PRO A 37 -14.18 -10.71 -7.66
CA PRO A 37 -14.03 -10.16 -9.01
C PRO A 37 -14.70 -8.80 -9.19
N ARG A 38 -15.85 -8.59 -8.53
CA ARG A 38 -16.56 -7.31 -8.48
C ARG A 38 -15.76 -6.22 -7.77
N GLN A 39 -15.16 -6.51 -6.61
CA GLN A 39 -14.33 -5.56 -5.88
C GLN A 39 -13.05 -5.22 -6.65
N ALA A 40 -12.38 -6.20 -7.25
CA ALA A 40 -11.22 -5.96 -8.10
C ALA A 40 -11.56 -5.06 -9.30
N CYS A 41 -12.74 -5.26 -9.92
CA CYS A 41 -13.26 -4.40 -10.97
C CYS A 41 -13.49 -2.96 -10.47
N TYR A 42 -14.13 -2.78 -9.31
CA TYR A 42 -14.33 -1.45 -8.73
C TYR A 42 -13.04 -0.72 -8.39
N GLU A 43 -12.03 -1.44 -7.88
CA GLU A 43 -10.73 -0.86 -7.59
C GLU A 43 -10.02 -0.43 -8.86
N ALA A 44 -10.04 -1.26 -9.90
CA ALA A 44 -9.50 -0.92 -11.22
C ALA A 44 -10.20 0.31 -11.81
N CYS A 45 -11.53 0.38 -11.76
CA CYS A 45 -12.30 1.55 -12.18
C CYS A 45 -11.84 2.82 -11.44
N THR A 46 -11.76 2.75 -10.11
CA THR A 46 -11.38 3.91 -9.28
C THR A 46 -9.97 4.38 -9.63
N ARG A 47 -9.01 3.45 -9.76
CA ARG A 47 -7.62 3.77 -10.09
C ARG A 47 -7.48 4.44 -11.47
N THR A 48 -8.17 3.92 -12.48
CA THR A 48 -8.14 4.49 -13.83
C THR A 48 -8.77 5.88 -13.84
N VAL A 49 -9.94 6.05 -13.22
CA VAL A 49 -10.62 7.34 -13.19
C VAL A 49 -9.83 8.39 -12.39
N ASP A 50 -9.23 8.01 -11.27
CA ASP A 50 -8.39 8.92 -10.48
C ASP A 50 -7.16 9.38 -11.27
N ALA A 51 -6.56 8.50 -12.06
CA ALA A 51 -5.45 8.84 -12.95
C ALA A 51 -5.90 9.84 -14.05
N SER A 52 -7.03 9.59 -14.72
CA SER A 52 -7.60 10.52 -15.70
C SER A 52 -7.97 11.86 -15.08
N ARG A 53 -8.52 11.86 -13.87
CA ARG A 53 -8.87 13.08 -13.12
C ARG A 53 -7.63 13.89 -12.78
N ALA A 54 -6.56 13.23 -12.32
CA ALA A 54 -5.30 13.89 -12.02
C ALA A 54 -4.69 14.53 -13.28
N ALA A 55 -4.61 13.79 -14.39
CA ALA A 55 -4.11 14.31 -15.66
C ALA A 55 -4.92 15.52 -16.16
N CYS A 56 -6.25 15.45 -16.09
CA CYS A 56 -7.13 16.57 -16.44
C CYS A 56 -6.86 17.81 -15.57
N ARG A 57 -6.69 17.61 -14.25
CA ARG A 57 -6.39 18.72 -13.34
C ARG A 57 -5.02 19.33 -13.64
N ASP A 58 -4.01 18.50 -13.87
CA ASP A 58 -2.65 18.96 -14.17
C ASP A 58 -2.65 19.79 -15.45
N GLU A 59 -3.32 19.32 -16.51
CA GLU A 59 -3.45 20.05 -17.77
C GLU A 59 -4.13 21.41 -17.58
N LEU A 60 -5.23 21.47 -16.82
CA LEU A 60 -5.93 22.73 -16.54
C LEU A 60 -5.11 23.69 -15.67
N LEU A 61 -4.31 23.16 -14.73
CA LEU A 61 -3.39 23.95 -13.93
C LEU A 61 -2.30 24.58 -14.81
N GLU A 62 -1.74 23.81 -15.75
CA GLU A 62 -0.76 24.30 -16.73
C GLU A 62 -1.34 25.38 -17.65
N GLN A 63 -2.62 25.26 -18.02
CA GLN A 63 -3.32 26.25 -18.84
C GLN A 63 -3.81 27.48 -18.05
N GLY A 64 -3.76 27.45 -16.71
CA GLY A 64 -4.34 28.47 -15.84
C GLY A 64 -5.88 28.49 -15.85
N ALA A 65 -6.53 27.43 -16.36
CA ALA A 65 -7.97 27.30 -16.53
C ALA A 65 -8.63 26.69 -15.27
N LEU A 66 -8.43 27.36 -14.13
CA LEU A 66 -8.91 26.88 -12.82
C LEU A 66 -10.44 26.80 -12.73
N ASP A 67 -11.15 27.61 -13.51
CA ASP A 67 -12.62 27.62 -13.57
C ASP A 67 -13.19 26.28 -14.07
N ARG A 68 -12.39 25.51 -14.81
CA ARG A 68 -12.78 24.22 -15.40
C ARG A 68 -12.40 23.01 -14.54
N LEU A 69 -11.79 23.20 -13.37
CA LEU A 69 -11.41 22.09 -12.49
C LEU A 69 -12.61 21.25 -12.03
N MET A 70 -13.81 21.84 -11.96
CA MET A 70 -15.03 21.09 -11.69
C MET A 70 -15.42 20.15 -12.84
N ASP A 71 -15.10 20.48 -14.09
CA ASP A 71 -15.39 19.62 -15.25
C ASP A 71 -14.63 18.29 -15.15
N CYS A 72 -13.38 18.31 -14.65
CA CYS A 72 -12.61 17.10 -14.41
C CYS A 72 -13.28 16.19 -13.37
N ASN A 73 -13.88 16.76 -12.33
CA ASN A 73 -14.56 15.98 -11.29
C ASN A 73 -15.88 15.41 -11.81
N VAL A 74 -16.69 16.22 -12.51
CA VAL A 74 -17.96 15.78 -13.10
C VAL A 74 -17.75 14.68 -14.14
N THR A 75 -16.68 14.78 -14.95
CA THR A 75 -16.31 13.75 -15.91
C THR A 75 -15.87 12.47 -15.20
N ALA A 76 -14.98 12.60 -14.21
CA ALA A 76 -14.52 11.46 -13.41
C ALA A 76 -15.67 10.73 -12.71
N ASP A 77 -16.62 11.46 -12.11
CA ASP A 77 -17.78 10.86 -11.44
C ASP A 77 -18.68 10.10 -12.43
N GLN A 78 -18.88 10.64 -13.64
CA GLN A 78 -19.64 9.95 -14.69
C GLN A 78 -18.93 8.69 -15.18
N GLU A 79 -17.62 8.76 -15.44
CA GLU A 79 -16.83 7.59 -15.84
C GLU A 79 -16.82 6.52 -14.74
N LEU A 80 -16.67 6.93 -13.48
CA LEU A 80 -16.71 6.03 -12.34
C LEU A 80 -18.07 5.36 -12.20
N ALA A 81 -19.17 6.11 -12.36
CA ALA A 81 -20.52 5.56 -12.32
C ALA A 81 -20.75 4.54 -13.44
N GLY A 82 -20.35 4.87 -14.68
CA GLY A 82 -20.45 3.95 -15.82
C GLY A 82 -19.60 2.69 -15.65
N CYS A 83 -18.36 2.85 -15.22
CA CYS A 83 -17.45 1.73 -14.97
C CYS A 83 -17.99 0.81 -13.86
N ARG A 84 -18.52 1.38 -12.77
CA ARG A 84 -19.16 0.63 -11.68
C ARG A 84 -20.42 -0.10 -12.15
N ALA A 85 -21.25 0.50 -13.00
CA ALA A 85 -22.41 -0.17 -13.57
C ALA A 85 -21.97 -1.41 -14.37
N GLY A 86 -20.94 -1.29 -15.21
CA GLY A 86 -20.35 -2.43 -15.94
C GLY A 86 -19.75 -3.51 -15.04
N CYS A 87 -19.22 -3.15 -13.87
CA CYS A 87 -18.78 -4.14 -12.88
C CYS A 87 -19.95 -4.88 -12.20
N GLN A 88 -21.14 -4.26 -12.07
CA GLN A 88 -22.32 -4.95 -11.54
C GLN A 88 -22.92 -5.93 -12.54
N GLU A 89 -22.95 -5.59 -13.82
CA GLU A 89 -23.49 -6.47 -14.87
C GLU A 89 -22.64 -7.74 -15.10
N GLN A 90 -21.36 -7.72 -14.73
CA GLN A 90 -20.42 -8.85 -14.89
C GLN A 90 -20.38 -9.82 -13.69
N SER A 91 -21.29 -9.69 -12.72
CA SER A 91 -21.19 -10.36 -11.41
C SER A 91 -22.41 -11.14 -10.99
#